data_AF-E4QBT3-F1
#
_entry.id   AF-E4QBT3-F1
#
_cell.length_a   1.000
_cell.length_b   1.000
_cell.length_c   1.000
_cell.angle_alpha   90.00
_cell.angle_beta   90.00
_cell.angle_gamma   90.00
#
_symmetry.space_group_name_H-M   'P 1'
#
loop_
_entity.id
_entity.type
_entity.pdbx_description
1 polymer ?
#
loop_
_entity_poly.entity_id
_entity_poly.type
_entity_poly.pdbx_seq_one_letter_code
_entity_poly.pdbx_strand_id
1 'polypeptide(L)'
;MRRLIKKAIIPAAGLGTRFLPATKAQPKEMLPIVDKPTIQYIVEEALESGIESILIVTGRGKRAIEDHFDKSFELEVALENKKDYDNLQLIRKIADYNVHYIRQKEPRGLGDAVYCARLFIDNEPFAVLLGDDIIISEKPCLKQLIEVYEEYRTTILGVQKVPEDDVSKYGIIAGKQIEDRIYKVKDLVEKPKKEEAPSNIAVLGRYIITPEILNILQHTKEGVGGEIQLTDALRELSKKEAMYAYEFEGKRYDVGNKLGFLQATVEIALSREDIGKDFYNYLVTLVNAKNYKEKLNELEKI
;
A
#
# COMPACT_ATOMS: atom_id res chain seq x y z
N MET A 1 12.92 4.11 -27.53
CA MET A 1 13.51 3.95 -26.17
C MET A 1 12.54 3.17 -25.32
N ARG A 2 13.00 2.16 -24.56
CA ARG A 2 12.17 1.50 -23.54
C ARG A 2 11.80 2.55 -22.48
N ARG A 3 10.51 2.82 -22.28
CA ARG A 3 10.06 3.64 -21.15
C ARG A 3 10.08 2.74 -19.91
N LEU A 4 11.11 2.92 -19.08
CA LEU A 4 11.23 2.24 -17.78
C LEU A 4 10.31 2.94 -16.79
N ILE A 5 9.71 2.19 -15.87
CA ILE A 5 8.93 2.76 -14.77
C ILE A 5 9.93 3.32 -13.74
N LYS A 6 10.05 4.65 -13.68
CA LYS A 6 11.01 5.34 -12.79
C LYS A 6 10.34 6.11 -11.65
N LYS A 7 9.03 6.36 -11.75
CA LYS A 7 8.27 7.21 -10.83
C LYS A 7 7.19 6.41 -10.12
N ALA A 8 7.02 6.68 -8.83
CA ALA A 8 5.94 6.12 -8.03
C ALA A 8 5.17 7.21 -7.29
N ILE A 9 3.86 6.98 -7.09
CA ILE A 9 3.00 7.77 -6.23
C ILE A 9 2.60 6.94 -5.03
N ILE A 10 2.71 7.51 -3.83
CA ILE A 10 2.21 6.92 -2.59
C ILE A 10 1.17 7.85 -1.96
N PRO A 11 -0.12 7.54 -2.09
CA PRO A 11 -1.18 8.32 -1.43
C PRO A 11 -1.17 8.11 0.09
N ALA A 12 -0.96 9.20 0.84
CA ALA A 12 -0.85 9.21 2.31
C ALA A 12 -1.65 10.36 2.96
N ALA A 13 -2.70 10.84 2.27
CA ALA A 13 -3.49 11.99 2.70
C ALA A 13 -4.72 11.64 3.57
N GLY A 14 -5.03 10.35 3.74
CA GLY A 14 -6.23 9.90 4.45
C GLY A 14 -6.21 10.21 5.95
N LEU A 15 -7.40 10.40 6.53
CA LEU A 15 -7.56 10.77 7.95
C LEU A 15 -7.28 9.63 8.94
N GLY A 16 -7.28 8.37 8.49
CA GLY A 16 -6.99 7.22 9.36
C GLY A 16 -8.03 6.97 10.45
N THR A 17 -9.31 7.30 10.21
CA THR A 17 -10.39 7.23 11.20
C THR A 17 -10.58 5.85 11.84
N ARG A 18 -10.27 4.78 11.11
CA ARG A 18 -10.34 3.38 11.60
C ARG A 18 -9.39 3.08 12.77
N PHE A 19 -8.36 3.89 12.96
CA PHE A 19 -7.35 3.73 14.02
C PHE A 19 -7.47 4.78 15.14
N LEU A 20 -8.58 5.52 15.21
CA LEU A 20 -8.83 6.38 16.36
C LEU A 20 -8.87 5.54 17.66
N PRO A 21 -8.30 6.04 18.77
CA PRO A 21 -7.75 7.40 18.95
C PRO A 21 -6.27 7.55 18.54
N ALA A 22 -5.55 6.48 18.20
CA ALA A 22 -4.12 6.52 17.90
C ALA A 22 -3.79 7.51 16.76
N THR A 23 -4.64 7.56 15.74
CA THR A 23 -4.45 8.44 14.58
C THR A 23 -4.91 9.88 14.76
N LYS A 24 -5.35 10.27 15.97
CA LYS A 24 -5.79 11.65 16.25
C LYS A 24 -4.66 12.66 16.07
N ALA A 25 -3.43 12.27 16.39
CA ALA A 25 -2.23 13.13 16.33
C ALA A 25 -1.06 12.48 15.58
N GLN A 26 -1.21 11.24 15.11
CA GLN A 26 -0.19 10.51 14.36
C GLN A 26 -0.80 10.01 13.04
N PRO A 27 -0.11 10.18 11.89
CA PRO A 27 -0.58 9.60 10.64
C PRO A 27 -0.73 8.07 10.74
N LYS A 28 -1.76 7.49 10.11
CA LYS A 28 -1.91 6.01 10.08
C LYS A 28 -0.70 5.34 9.42
N GLU A 29 -0.09 6.03 8.45
CA GLU A 29 1.06 5.58 7.69
C GLU A 29 2.36 5.56 8.54
N MET A 30 2.31 6.23 9.70
CA MET A 30 3.39 6.26 10.70
C MET A 30 3.15 5.26 11.84
N LEU A 31 2.12 4.43 11.78
CA LEU A 31 1.95 3.36 12.77
C LEU A 31 3.03 2.30 12.53
N PRO A 32 3.79 1.88 13.57
CA PRO A 32 4.87 0.94 13.39
C PRO A 32 4.35 -0.50 13.28
N ILE A 33 4.84 -1.24 12.31
CA ILE A 33 4.79 -2.69 12.32
C ILE A 33 6.11 -3.17 12.94
N VAL A 34 6.01 -3.59 14.20
CA VAL A 34 7.15 -3.84 15.09
C VAL A 34 7.89 -2.53 15.42
N ASP A 35 8.83 -2.10 14.58
CA ASP A 35 9.66 -0.90 14.76
C ASP A 35 9.75 -0.02 13.51
N LYS A 36 9.19 -0.47 12.38
CA LYS A 36 9.22 0.23 11.10
C LYS A 36 7.83 0.79 10.75
N PRO A 37 7.69 2.10 10.46
CA PRO A 37 6.44 2.68 9.98
C PRO A 37 5.91 2.00 8.70
N THR A 38 4.59 1.88 8.54
CA THR A 38 4.02 1.23 7.34
C THR A 38 4.50 1.90 6.06
N ILE A 39 4.59 3.24 6.02
CA ILE A 39 5.04 4.00 4.84
C ILE A 39 6.45 3.63 4.39
N GLN A 40 7.34 3.29 5.32
CA GLN A 40 8.72 2.95 5.00
C GLN A 40 8.79 1.62 4.24
N TYR A 41 7.97 0.63 4.60
CA TYR A 41 7.89 -0.63 3.83
C TYR A 41 7.52 -0.36 2.36
N ILE A 42 6.61 0.58 2.11
CA ILE A 42 6.15 0.91 0.76
C ILE A 42 7.22 1.65 -0.04
N VAL A 43 7.94 2.58 0.61
CA VAL A 43 9.06 3.30 0.00
C VAL A 43 10.21 2.33 -0.32
N GLU A 44 10.56 1.45 0.60
CA GLU A 44 11.60 0.43 0.39
C GLU A 44 11.23 -0.52 -0.75
N GLU A 45 9.98 -1.02 -0.81
CA GLU A 45 9.52 -1.85 -1.93
C GLU A 45 9.66 -1.13 -3.27
N ALA A 46 9.32 0.16 -3.33
CA ALA A 46 9.46 0.96 -4.55
C ALA A 46 10.92 1.09 -4.99
N LEU A 47 11.82 1.43 -4.05
CA LEU A 47 13.26 1.56 -4.32
C LEU A 47 13.88 0.23 -4.75
N GLU A 48 13.56 -0.86 -4.06
CA GLU A 48 14.03 -2.22 -4.38
C GLU A 48 13.51 -2.70 -5.75
N SER A 49 12.39 -2.16 -6.21
CA SER A 49 11.83 -2.43 -7.54
C SER A 49 12.48 -1.61 -8.67
N GLY A 50 13.37 -0.66 -8.33
CA GLY A 50 14.08 0.20 -9.29
C GLY A 50 13.40 1.55 -9.55
N ILE A 51 12.48 1.99 -8.69
CA ILE A 51 11.93 3.36 -8.76
C ILE A 51 13.00 4.36 -8.33
N GLU A 52 13.14 5.45 -9.09
CA GLU A 52 14.17 6.48 -8.87
C GLU A 52 13.59 7.74 -8.19
N SER A 53 12.29 7.99 -8.32
CA SER A 53 11.64 9.16 -7.74
C SER A 53 10.26 8.80 -7.19
N ILE A 54 10.08 9.02 -5.89
CA ILE A 54 8.84 8.69 -5.19
C ILE A 54 8.16 10.01 -4.82
N LEU A 55 6.87 10.13 -5.14
CA LEU A 55 6.04 11.25 -4.72
C LEU A 55 5.01 10.78 -3.70
N ILE A 56 5.12 11.26 -2.46
CA ILE A 56 4.12 11.02 -1.43
C ILE A 56 3.09 12.15 -1.49
N VAL A 57 1.82 11.76 -1.66
CA VAL A 57 0.69 12.69 -1.66
C VAL A 57 0.18 12.80 -0.22
N THR A 58 0.55 13.88 0.45
CA THR A 58 0.25 14.12 1.87
C THR A 58 -1.01 14.96 2.07
N GLY A 59 -1.53 14.97 3.29
CA GLY A 59 -2.70 15.74 3.71
C GLY A 59 -2.38 16.69 4.88
N ARG A 60 -3.41 17.22 5.53
CA ARG A 60 -3.22 18.02 6.77
C ARG A 60 -2.73 17.12 7.91
N GLY A 61 -1.79 17.61 8.72
CA GLY A 61 -1.30 16.89 9.91
C GLY A 61 -0.36 15.71 9.60
N LYS A 62 0.27 15.70 8.42
CA LYS A 62 1.14 14.61 7.94
C LYS A 62 2.64 14.89 8.04
N ARG A 63 3.04 15.91 8.82
CA ARG A 63 4.45 16.33 8.94
C ARG A 63 5.39 15.20 9.35
N ALA A 64 4.95 14.31 10.24
CA ALA A 64 5.73 13.17 10.68
C ALA A 64 6.16 12.22 9.54
N ILE A 65 5.46 12.22 8.40
CA ILE A 65 5.90 11.47 7.21
C ILE A 65 7.10 12.16 6.56
N GLU A 66 7.04 13.49 6.40
CA GLU A 66 8.14 14.29 5.85
C GLU A 66 9.38 14.18 6.73
N ASP A 67 9.21 14.39 8.05
CA ASP A 67 10.30 14.33 9.03
C ASP A 67 10.97 12.94 9.11
N HIS A 68 10.24 11.85 8.79
CA HIS A 68 10.77 10.47 8.83
C HIS A 68 11.78 10.17 7.72
N PHE A 69 11.61 10.78 6.54
CA PHE A 69 12.51 10.62 5.41
C PHE A 69 13.47 11.81 5.24
N ASP A 70 13.54 12.70 6.23
CA ASP A 70 14.49 13.81 6.27
C ASP A 70 15.55 13.58 7.35
N LYS A 71 16.60 14.39 7.33
CA LYS A 71 17.67 14.33 8.34
C LYS A 71 17.15 14.79 9.70
N SER A 72 17.43 13.98 10.72
CA SER A 72 17.17 14.34 12.12
C SER A 72 18.47 14.70 12.83
N PHE A 73 18.87 15.96 12.74
CA PHE A 73 20.17 16.43 13.25
C PHE A 73 20.35 16.12 14.74
N GLU A 74 19.36 16.42 15.59
CA GLU A 74 19.48 16.16 17.03
C GLU A 74 19.61 14.67 17.34
N LEU A 75 18.89 13.81 16.61
CA LEU A 75 18.95 12.36 16.80
C LEU A 75 20.30 11.79 16.33
N GLU A 76 20.79 12.24 15.18
CA GLU A 76 22.10 11.84 14.65
C GLU A 76 23.22 12.18 15.65
N VAL A 77 23.25 13.42 16.15
CA VAL A 77 24.23 13.86 17.16
C VAL A 77 24.12 13.05 18.45
N ALA A 78 22.90 12.74 18.89
CA ALA A 78 22.69 11.92 20.09
C ALA A 78 23.21 10.48 19.93
N LEU A 79 23.00 9.86 18.76
CA LEU A 79 23.49 8.52 18.45
C LEU A 79 25.01 8.48 18.30
N GLU A 80 25.59 9.50 17.63
CA GLU A 80 27.05 9.63 17.48
C GLU A 80 27.74 9.79 18.84
N ASN A 81 27.21 10.62 19.73
CA ASN A 81 27.72 10.77 21.09
C ASN A 81 27.63 9.48 21.91
N LYS A 82 26.60 8.67 21.68
CA LYS A 82 26.45 7.33 22.28
C LYS A 82 27.30 6.26 21.59
N LYS A 83 27.96 6.58 20.48
CA LYS A 83 28.69 5.63 19.61
C LYS A 83 27.80 4.50 19.08
N ASP A 84 26.51 4.78 18.91
CA ASP A 84 25.53 3.85 18.36
C ASP A 84 25.51 3.97 16.83
N TYR A 85 26.58 3.46 16.22
CA TYR A 85 26.83 3.64 14.79
C TYR A 85 25.87 2.84 13.90
N ASP A 86 25.34 1.72 14.39
CA ASP A 86 24.39 0.90 13.66
C ASP A 86 23.06 1.65 13.47
N ASN A 87 22.50 2.22 14.54
CA ASN A 87 21.30 3.04 14.44
C ASN A 87 21.55 4.35 13.68
N LEU A 88 22.74 4.95 13.83
CA LEU A 88 23.11 6.15 13.06
C LEU A 88 23.11 5.87 11.55
N GLN A 89 23.69 4.75 11.12
CA GLN A 89 23.69 4.34 9.72
C GLN A 89 22.27 4.05 9.22
N LEU A 90 21.44 3.40 10.05
CA LEU A 90 20.05 3.10 9.72
C LEU A 90 19.26 4.38 9.42
N ILE A 91 19.29 5.38 10.31
CA ILE A 91 18.50 6.62 10.12
C ILE A 91 19.02 7.45 8.94
N ARG A 92 20.34 7.48 8.71
CA ARG A 92 20.93 8.18 7.57
C ARG A 92 20.51 7.57 6.23
N LYS A 93 20.47 6.23 6.17
CA LYS A 93 20.00 5.52 4.97
C LYS A 93 18.56 5.91 4.62
N ILE A 94 17.69 6.06 5.63
CA ILE A 94 16.28 6.47 5.41
C ILE A 94 16.22 7.90 4.88
N ALA A 95 17.06 8.81 5.40
CA ALA A 95 17.13 10.21 4.94
C ALA A 95 17.73 10.37 3.53
N ASP A 96 18.46 9.36 3.02
CA ASP A 96 19.01 9.36 1.66
C ASP A 96 17.98 8.93 0.60
N TYR A 97 16.78 8.50 1.00
CA TYR A 97 15.73 8.13 0.05
C TYR A 97 15.21 9.35 -0.72
N ASN A 98 15.17 9.27 -2.05
CA ASN A 98 14.71 10.37 -2.90
C ASN A 98 13.17 10.47 -2.92
N VAL A 99 12.64 11.19 -1.94
CA VAL A 99 11.20 11.36 -1.73
C VAL A 99 10.79 12.82 -1.95
N HIS A 100 9.74 13.01 -2.77
CA HIS A 100 9.08 14.28 -3.00
C HIS A 100 7.71 14.31 -2.34
N TYR A 101 7.19 15.51 -2.10
CA TYR A 101 5.91 15.70 -1.44
C TYR A 101 5.01 16.63 -2.24
N ILE A 102 3.72 16.28 -2.29
CA ILE A 102 2.67 17.20 -2.73
C ILE A 102 1.48 17.08 -1.80
N ARG A 103 0.76 18.19 -1.61
CA ARG A 103 -0.37 18.23 -0.71
C ARG A 103 -1.70 18.05 -1.45
N GLN A 104 -2.45 17.02 -1.08
CA GLN A 104 -3.88 16.95 -1.35
C GLN A 104 -4.60 17.92 -0.41
N LYS A 105 -5.29 18.92 -0.98
CA LYS A 105 -5.89 20.01 -0.17
C LYS A 105 -7.07 19.53 0.67
N GLU A 106 -7.86 18.64 0.09
CA GLU A 106 -9.07 18.04 0.67
C GLU A 106 -9.09 16.55 0.33
N PRO A 107 -9.54 15.66 1.23
CA PRO A 107 -9.53 14.22 1.01
C PRO A 107 -10.66 13.79 0.06
N ARG A 108 -10.55 14.13 -1.23
CA ARG A 108 -11.58 13.87 -2.25
C ARG A 108 -11.50 12.48 -2.88
N GLY A 109 -10.81 11.54 -2.24
CA GLY A 109 -10.63 10.18 -2.73
C GLY A 109 -9.26 9.89 -3.35
N LEU A 110 -9.04 8.61 -3.66
CA LEU A 110 -7.78 8.09 -4.19
C LEU A 110 -7.47 8.63 -5.60
N GLY A 111 -8.49 8.74 -6.46
CA GLY A 111 -8.31 9.27 -7.81
C GLY A 111 -7.84 10.73 -7.81
N ASP A 112 -8.38 11.56 -6.91
CA ASP A 112 -7.93 12.95 -6.73
C ASP A 112 -6.48 13.01 -6.22
N ALA A 113 -6.10 12.11 -5.29
CA ALA A 113 -4.72 12.02 -4.80
C ALA A 113 -3.74 11.69 -5.93
N VAL A 114 -4.08 10.72 -6.80
CA VAL A 114 -3.27 10.41 -7.99
C VAL A 114 -3.23 11.59 -8.97
N TYR A 115 -4.35 12.27 -9.19
CA TYR A 115 -4.40 13.43 -10.10
C TYR A 115 -3.59 14.64 -9.60
N CYS A 116 -3.46 14.82 -8.28
CA CYS A 116 -2.59 15.84 -7.72
C CYS A 116 -1.15 15.71 -8.24
N ALA A 117 -0.67 14.48 -8.46
CA ALA A 117 0.68 14.17 -8.93
C ALA A 117 0.91 14.40 -10.44
N ARG A 118 -0.09 14.80 -11.23
CA ARG A 118 -0.01 14.84 -12.70
C ARG A 118 1.22 15.58 -13.26
N LEU A 119 1.64 16.68 -12.63
CA LEU A 119 2.80 17.47 -13.08
C LEU A 119 4.14 16.79 -12.78
N PHE A 120 4.19 15.98 -11.74
CA PHE A 120 5.37 15.19 -11.39
C PHE A 120 5.52 13.98 -12.33
N ILE A 121 4.40 13.34 -12.67
CA ILE A 121 4.37 12.22 -13.62
C ILE A 121 4.68 12.68 -15.04
N ASP A 122 4.10 13.81 -15.46
CA ASP A 122 4.13 14.28 -16.84
C ASP A 122 3.51 13.23 -17.80
N ASN A 123 4.18 12.83 -18.87
CA ASN A 123 3.65 11.86 -19.86
C ASN A 123 4.38 10.51 -19.82
N GLU A 124 4.74 10.05 -18.62
CA GLU A 124 5.44 8.79 -18.38
C GLU A 124 4.56 7.78 -17.65
N PRO A 125 4.71 6.47 -17.91
CA PRO A 125 4.06 5.43 -17.11
C PRO A 125 4.65 5.42 -15.69
N PHE A 126 3.82 5.14 -14.69
CA PHE A 126 4.18 5.30 -13.29
C PHE A 126 3.55 4.23 -12.40
N ALA A 127 4.16 4.02 -11.25
CA ALA A 127 3.62 3.15 -10.21
C ALA A 127 2.69 3.91 -9.26
N VAL A 128 1.67 3.23 -8.73
CA VAL A 128 0.91 3.69 -7.56
C VAL A 128 0.99 2.60 -6.50
N LEU A 129 1.34 2.98 -5.27
CA LEU A 129 1.38 2.08 -4.13
C LEU A 129 0.52 2.62 -3.00
N LEU A 130 -0.44 1.84 -2.51
CA LEU A 130 -1.29 2.26 -1.39
C LEU A 130 -0.57 2.02 -0.06
N GLY A 131 -0.58 3.05 0.79
CA GLY A 131 0.15 3.08 2.07
C GLY A 131 -0.35 2.11 3.14
N ASP A 132 -1.50 1.49 2.92
CA ASP A 132 -2.17 0.55 3.82
C ASP A 132 -2.14 -0.91 3.35
N ASP A 133 -1.48 -1.21 2.23
CA ASP A 133 -1.24 -2.56 1.74
C ASP A 133 0.24 -2.89 1.84
N ILE A 134 0.62 -3.63 2.90
CA ILE A 134 1.97 -4.18 3.04
C ILE A 134 1.98 -5.56 2.38
N ILE A 135 2.92 -5.78 1.48
CA ILE A 135 3.07 -7.07 0.79
C ILE A 135 4.47 -7.59 1.08
N ILE A 136 4.55 -8.77 1.68
CA ILE A 136 5.81 -9.44 1.98
C ILE A 136 6.00 -10.58 0.98
N SER A 137 7.09 -10.53 0.24
CA SER A 137 7.44 -11.47 -0.83
C SER A 137 8.95 -11.53 -1.02
N GLU A 138 9.47 -12.65 -1.51
CA GLU A 138 10.90 -12.79 -1.83
C GLU A 138 11.33 -11.80 -2.91
N LYS A 139 10.50 -11.67 -3.95
CA LYS A 139 10.63 -10.64 -4.98
C LYS A 139 9.62 -9.52 -4.70
N PRO A 140 10.04 -8.24 -4.61
CA PRO A 140 9.11 -7.13 -4.37
C PRO A 140 7.90 -7.16 -5.31
N CYS A 141 6.70 -6.99 -4.77
CA CYS A 141 5.46 -7.08 -5.56
C CYS A 141 5.47 -6.10 -6.73
N LEU A 142 5.84 -4.84 -6.49
CA LEU A 142 5.97 -3.85 -7.56
C LEU A 142 6.94 -4.30 -8.66
N LYS A 143 8.07 -4.93 -8.32
CA LYS A 143 9.02 -5.45 -9.31
C LYS A 143 8.39 -6.48 -10.23
N GLN A 144 7.56 -7.38 -9.68
CA GLN A 144 6.82 -8.37 -10.48
C GLN A 144 5.89 -7.67 -11.48
N LEU A 145 5.16 -6.64 -11.06
CA LEU A 145 4.27 -5.86 -11.95
C LEU A 145 5.05 -5.10 -13.03
N ILE A 146 6.22 -4.54 -12.70
CA ILE A 146 7.08 -3.85 -13.67
C ILE A 146 7.51 -4.80 -14.79
N GLU A 147 7.83 -6.06 -14.47
CA GLU A 147 8.22 -7.05 -15.48
C GLU A 147 7.05 -7.40 -16.41
N VAL A 148 5.85 -7.56 -15.87
CA VAL A 148 4.64 -7.74 -16.68
C VAL A 148 4.39 -6.51 -17.56
N TYR A 149 4.60 -5.30 -17.03
CA TYR A 149 4.52 -4.07 -17.83
C TYR A 149 5.57 -4.06 -18.96
N GLU A 150 6.77 -4.60 -18.71
CA GLU A 150 7.83 -4.63 -19.71
C GLU A 150 7.49 -5.50 -20.93
N GLU A 151 6.64 -6.50 -20.74
CA GLU A 151 6.10 -7.38 -21.78
C GLU A 151 4.88 -6.77 -22.48
N TYR A 152 3.83 -6.43 -21.74
CA TYR A 152 2.54 -6.01 -22.33
C TYR A 152 2.45 -4.51 -22.66
N ARG A 153 3.30 -3.69 -22.04
CA ARG A 153 3.39 -2.22 -22.28
C ARG A 153 2.07 -1.47 -22.15
N THR A 154 1.27 -1.87 -21.16
CA THR A 154 -0.02 -1.24 -20.85
C THR A 154 -0.29 -1.25 -19.35
N THR A 155 -1.39 -0.64 -18.88
CA THR A 155 -1.74 -0.62 -17.46
C THR A 155 -1.83 -2.04 -16.86
N ILE A 156 -1.10 -2.27 -15.76
CA ILE A 156 -1.04 -3.53 -15.01
C ILE A 156 -1.56 -3.32 -13.59
N LEU A 157 -2.50 -4.17 -13.18
CA LEU A 157 -3.09 -4.16 -11.83
C LEU A 157 -2.56 -5.33 -11.01
N GLY A 158 -2.07 -5.08 -9.80
CA GLY A 158 -1.78 -6.13 -8.83
C GLY A 158 -3.07 -6.67 -8.25
N VAL A 159 -3.28 -7.98 -8.31
CA VAL A 159 -4.49 -8.62 -7.81
C VAL A 159 -4.19 -9.85 -6.95
N GLN A 160 -5.13 -10.25 -6.11
CA GLN A 160 -5.20 -11.62 -5.56
C GLN A 160 -6.68 -12.02 -5.40
N LYS A 161 -6.92 -13.33 -5.33
CA LYS A 161 -8.24 -13.85 -4.97
C LYS A 161 -8.55 -13.54 -3.51
N VAL A 162 -9.77 -13.10 -3.24
CA VAL A 162 -10.28 -12.88 -1.88
C VAL A 162 -11.48 -13.78 -1.59
N PRO A 163 -11.80 -14.05 -0.31
CA PRO A 163 -13.06 -14.69 0.06
C PRO A 163 -14.25 -13.91 -0.50
N GLU A 164 -15.33 -14.61 -0.88
CA GLU A 164 -16.51 -13.96 -1.46
C GLU A 164 -17.15 -12.92 -0.53
N ASP A 165 -17.04 -13.10 0.79
CA ASP A 165 -17.56 -12.14 1.77
C ASP A 165 -16.74 -10.84 1.85
N ASP A 166 -15.51 -10.86 1.32
CA ASP A 166 -14.61 -9.72 1.34
C ASP A 166 -14.65 -8.88 0.05
N VAL A 167 -15.37 -9.32 -1.00
CA VAL A 167 -15.39 -8.63 -2.30
C VAL A 167 -15.88 -7.18 -2.21
N SER A 168 -16.78 -6.88 -1.26
CA SER A 168 -17.33 -5.55 -1.02
C SER A 168 -16.34 -4.54 -0.43
N LYS A 169 -15.14 -4.99 -0.05
CA LYS A 169 -14.08 -4.14 0.51
C LYS A 169 -13.16 -3.58 -0.56
N TYR A 170 -13.16 -4.15 -1.77
CA TYR A 170 -12.13 -3.95 -2.77
C TYR A 170 -12.70 -3.56 -4.15
N GLY A 171 -11.83 -3.06 -5.02
CA GLY A 171 -12.10 -3.01 -6.45
C GLY A 171 -12.01 -4.42 -7.03
N ILE A 172 -13.05 -4.89 -7.69
CA ILE A 172 -13.13 -6.24 -8.25
C ILE A 172 -13.07 -6.17 -9.77
N ILE A 173 -12.20 -6.98 -10.38
CA ILE A 173 -12.10 -7.05 -11.85
C ILE A 173 -13.09 -8.06 -12.42
N ALA A 174 -13.62 -7.75 -13.60
CA ALA A 174 -14.16 -8.74 -14.53
C ALA A 174 -13.07 -9.03 -15.56
N GLY A 175 -12.68 -10.29 -15.72
CA GLY A 175 -11.58 -10.63 -16.64
C GLY A 175 -11.55 -12.10 -16.99
N LYS A 176 -10.73 -12.43 -17.99
CA LYS A 176 -10.43 -13.83 -18.34
C LYS A 176 -8.94 -14.07 -18.12
N GLN A 177 -8.60 -15.16 -17.44
CA GLN A 177 -7.21 -15.62 -17.37
C GLN A 177 -6.73 -16.00 -18.78
N ILE A 178 -5.62 -15.41 -19.21
CA ILE A 178 -5.04 -15.65 -20.54
C ILE A 178 -3.74 -16.44 -20.48
N GLU A 179 -3.00 -16.30 -19.38
CA GLU A 179 -1.74 -16.97 -19.11
C GLU A 179 -1.65 -17.29 -17.61
N ASP A 180 -0.54 -17.91 -17.18
CA ASP A 180 -0.33 -18.17 -15.77
C ASP A 180 -0.35 -16.83 -15.01
N ARG A 181 -1.30 -16.71 -14.06
CA ARG A 181 -1.46 -15.56 -13.16
C ARG A 181 -1.73 -14.22 -13.84
N ILE A 182 -2.01 -14.20 -15.14
CA ILE A 182 -2.33 -13.00 -15.92
C ILE A 182 -3.77 -13.07 -16.41
N TYR A 183 -4.52 -12.01 -16.10
CA TYR A 183 -5.91 -11.83 -16.49
C TYR A 183 -6.03 -10.63 -17.43
N LYS A 184 -6.71 -10.82 -18.57
CA LYS A 184 -7.14 -9.71 -19.41
C LYS A 184 -8.39 -9.07 -18.80
N VAL A 185 -8.27 -7.82 -18.38
CA VAL A 185 -9.34 -7.06 -17.72
C VAL A 185 -10.34 -6.60 -18.77
N LYS A 186 -11.64 -6.80 -18.48
CA LYS A 186 -12.77 -6.37 -19.31
C LYS A 186 -13.59 -5.28 -18.64
N ASP A 187 -13.71 -5.32 -17.33
CA ASP A 187 -14.43 -4.32 -16.53
C ASP A 187 -13.86 -4.28 -15.11
N LEU A 188 -14.14 -3.20 -14.37
CA LEU A 188 -13.79 -3.03 -12.97
C LEU A 188 -14.93 -2.38 -12.20
N VAL A 189 -15.15 -2.82 -10.96
CA VAL A 189 -16.19 -2.25 -10.09
C VAL A 189 -15.62 -1.98 -8.70
N GLU A 190 -15.79 -0.75 -8.20
CA GLU A 190 -15.38 -0.38 -6.85
C GLU A 190 -16.40 -0.89 -5.83
N LYS A 191 -15.95 -1.71 -4.88
CA LYS A 191 -16.72 -2.17 -3.71
C LYS A 191 -18.13 -2.67 -4.09
N PRO A 192 -18.25 -3.64 -5.01
CA PRO A 192 -19.55 -4.18 -5.41
C PRO A 192 -20.22 -4.86 -4.22
N LYS A 193 -21.56 -4.96 -4.25
CA LYS A 193 -22.24 -5.92 -3.36
C LYS A 193 -21.82 -7.33 -3.73
N LYS A 194 -21.90 -8.26 -2.77
CA LYS A 194 -21.51 -9.66 -2.97
C LYS A 194 -22.21 -10.28 -4.19
N GLU A 195 -23.50 -9.99 -4.37
CA GLU A 195 -24.31 -10.54 -5.47
C GLU A 195 -24.03 -9.87 -6.83
N GLU A 196 -23.41 -8.69 -6.82
CA GLU A 196 -23.10 -7.87 -8.00
C GLU A 196 -21.62 -7.99 -8.40
N ALA A 197 -20.80 -8.71 -7.62
CA ALA A 197 -19.36 -8.84 -7.85
C ALA A 197 -19.09 -9.69 -9.10
N PRO A 198 -18.35 -9.17 -10.10
CA PRO A 198 -18.12 -9.90 -11.35
C PRO A 198 -17.13 -11.07 -11.22
N SER A 199 -16.37 -11.12 -10.13
CA SER A 199 -15.47 -12.21 -9.75
C SER A 199 -15.11 -12.08 -8.26
N ASN A 200 -14.15 -12.87 -7.79
CA ASN A 200 -13.50 -12.69 -6.48
C ASN A 200 -12.03 -12.24 -6.61
N ILE A 201 -11.64 -11.68 -7.75
CA ILE A 201 -10.29 -11.20 -8.01
C ILE A 201 -10.24 -9.71 -7.66
N ALA A 202 -9.62 -9.42 -6.51
CA ALA A 202 -9.52 -8.06 -5.97
C ALA A 202 -8.26 -7.36 -6.44
N VAL A 203 -8.37 -6.07 -6.75
CA VAL A 203 -7.24 -5.17 -7.00
C VAL A 203 -6.65 -4.71 -5.67
N LEU A 204 -5.36 -4.93 -5.49
CA LEU A 204 -4.69 -4.81 -4.21
C LEU A 204 -3.45 -3.92 -4.33
N GLY A 205 -3.63 -2.66 -4.00
CA GLY A 205 -2.56 -1.79 -3.50
C GLY A 205 -1.39 -1.44 -4.42
N ARG A 206 -1.25 -2.07 -5.59
CA ARG A 206 -0.12 -1.93 -6.51
C ARG A 206 -0.62 -1.81 -7.93
N TYR A 207 -0.15 -0.78 -8.62
CA TYR A 207 -0.57 -0.45 -9.97
C TYR A 207 0.64 0.02 -10.77
N ILE A 208 0.70 -0.35 -12.04
CA ILE A 208 1.50 0.33 -13.06
C ILE A 208 0.51 0.93 -14.04
N ILE A 209 0.47 2.25 -14.17
CA ILE A 209 -0.58 2.96 -14.91
C ILE A 209 0.04 3.79 -16.03
N THR A 210 -0.60 3.79 -17.20
CA THR A 210 -0.25 4.66 -18.32
C THR A 210 -0.74 6.10 -18.08
N PRO A 211 -0.06 7.12 -18.62
CA PRO A 211 -0.37 8.53 -18.31
C PRO A 211 -1.76 8.99 -18.77
N GLU A 212 -2.43 8.29 -19.70
CA GLU A 212 -3.78 8.62 -20.16
C GLU A 212 -4.81 8.63 -19.02
N ILE A 213 -4.56 7.89 -17.94
CA ILE A 213 -5.38 7.94 -16.73
C ILE A 213 -5.54 9.37 -16.18
N LEU A 214 -4.52 10.23 -16.32
CA LEU A 214 -4.54 11.58 -15.77
C LEU A 214 -5.56 12.47 -16.50
N ASN A 215 -5.71 12.28 -17.81
CA ASN A 215 -6.72 12.96 -18.63
C ASN A 215 -8.14 12.50 -18.25
N ILE A 216 -8.30 11.23 -17.89
CA ILE A 216 -9.56 10.66 -17.43
C ILE A 216 -9.90 11.18 -16.03
N LEU A 217 -8.93 11.14 -15.11
CA LEU A 217 -9.09 11.62 -13.73
C LEU A 217 -9.49 13.10 -13.66
N GLN A 218 -9.01 13.94 -14.57
CA GLN A 218 -9.42 15.34 -14.68
C GLN A 218 -10.95 15.52 -14.80
N HIS A 219 -11.65 14.56 -15.41
CA HIS A 219 -13.08 14.61 -15.70
C HIS A 219 -13.88 13.56 -14.91
N THR A 220 -13.22 12.78 -14.06
CA THR A 220 -13.86 11.72 -13.28
C THR A 220 -14.73 12.34 -12.20
N LYS A 221 -15.99 11.91 -12.13
CA LYS A 221 -16.96 12.37 -11.13
C LYS A 221 -16.79 11.61 -9.83
N GLU A 222 -17.38 12.13 -8.76
CA GLU A 222 -17.48 11.43 -7.48
C GLU A 222 -18.35 10.17 -7.63
N GLY A 223 -17.83 9.06 -7.12
CA GLY A 223 -18.46 7.74 -7.16
C GLY A 223 -18.84 7.26 -5.76
N VAL A 224 -18.46 6.02 -5.44
CA VAL A 224 -18.72 5.41 -4.13
C VAL A 224 -18.20 6.30 -3.00
N GLY A 225 -19.07 6.60 -2.03
CA GLY A 225 -18.71 7.39 -0.85
C GLY A 225 -18.56 8.90 -1.10
N GLY A 226 -18.94 9.41 -2.27
CA GLY A 226 -18.72 10.83 -2.61
C GLY A 226 -17.25 11.17 -2.91
N GLU A 227 -16.46 10.16 -3.25
CA GLU A 227 -15.03 10.28 -3.52
C GLU A 227 -14.75 10.04 -5.02
N ILE A 228 -13.73 10.71 -5.55
CA ILE A 228 -13.18 10.41 -6.88
C ILE A 228 -12.39 9.11 -6.78
N GLN A 229 -12.96 8.02 -7.31
CA GLN A 229 -12.37 6.68 -7.23
C GLN A 229 -11.39 6.45 -8.38
N LEU A 230 -10.21 5.91 -8.06
CA LEU A 230 -9.25 5.49 -9.09
C LEU A 230 -9.82 4.35 -9.95
N THR A 231 -10.59 3.45 -9.33
CA THR A 231 -11.25 2.32 -10.00
C THR A 231 -12.19 2.77 -11.12
N ASP A 232 -12.95 3.85 -10.91
CA ASP A 232 -13.84 4.40 -11.94
C ASP A 232 -13.04 4.95 -13.14
N ALA A 233 -11.92 5.62 -12.87
CA ALA A 233 -11.03 6.09 -13.93
C ALA A 233 -10.32 4.94 -14.66
N LEU A 234 -9.91 3.88 -13.95
CA LEU A 234 -9.33 2.66 -14.54
C LEU A 234 -10.35 1.94 -15.41
N ARG A 235 -11.61 1.91 -14.99
CA ARG A 235 -12.72 1.37 -15.79
C ARG A 235 -12.86 2.10 -17.11
N GLU A 236 -12.85 3.43 -17.11
CA GLU A 236 -12.88 4.22 -18.35
C GLU A 236 -11.61 4.03 -19.19
N LEU A 237 -10.43 3.90 -18.56
CA LEU A 237 -9.16 3.64 -19.24
C LEU A 237 -9.18 2.28 -19.96
N SER A 238 -9.79 1.27 -19.36
CA SER A 238 -9.89 -0.09 -19.94
C SER A 238 -10.70 -0.13 -21.26
N LYS A 239 -11.49 0.91 -21.54
CA LYS A 239 -12.19 1.07 -22.83
C LYS A 239 -11.32 1.70 -23.91
N LYS A 240 -10.22 2.37 -23.53
CA LYS A 240 -9.30 3.07 -24.42
C LYS A 240 -8.04 2.26 -24.74
N GLU A 241 -7.56 1.46 -23.81
CA GLU A 241 -6.38 0.59 -23.98
C GLU A 241 -6.64 -0.80 -23.42
N ALA A 242 -5.84 -1.78 -23.86
CA ALA A 242 -5.85 -3.10 -23.22
C ALA A 242 -5.37 -2.95 -21.77
N MET A 243 -5.95 -3.69 -20.84
CA MET A 243 -5.53 -3.68 -19.44
C MET A 243 -5.38 -5.11 -18.94
N TYR A 244 -4.33 -5.34 -18.15
CA TYR A 244 -4.06 -6.65 -17.57
C TYR A 244 -3.98 -6.57 -16.04
N ALA A 245 -4.29 -7.68 -15.41
CA ALA A 245 -4.10 -7.87 -13.98
C ALA A 245 -3.17 -9.05 -13.74
N TYR A 246 -2.26 -8.89 -12.80
CA TYR A 246 -1.27 -9.89 -12.42
C TYR A 246 -1.51 -10.34 -10.98
N GLU A 247 -1.75 -11.64 -10.80
CA GLU A 247 -1.93 -12.28 -9.50
C GLU A 247 -0.57 -12.48 -8.85
N PHE A 248 -0.08 -11.48 -8.12
CA PHE A 248 1.31 -11.42 -7.60
C PHE A 248 1.63 -12.45 -6.52
N GLU A 249 2.93 -12.78 -6.37
CA GLU A 249 3.44 -13.59 -5.27
C GLU A 249 3.69 -12.73 -4.06
N GLY A 250 3.29 -13.24 -2.91
CA GLY A 250 3.46 -12.57 -1.65
C GLY A 250 2.26 -12.70 -0.76
N LYS A 251 2.50 -12.44 0.51
CA LYS A 251 1.47 -12.32 1.50
C LYS A 251 1.13 -10.85 1.71
N ARG A 252 -0.10 -10.49 1.39
CA ARG A 252 -0.66 -9.17 1.68
C ARG A 252 -1.16 -9.09 3.11
N TYR A 253 -0.88 -7.97 3.76
CA TYR A 253 -1.48 -7.54 5.00
C TYR A 253 -2.21 -6.20 4.80
N ASP A 254 -3.51 -6.20 5.05
CA ASP A 254 -4.35 -5.00 5.05
C ASP A 254 -4.16 -4.25 6.38
N VAL A 255 -3.19 -3.35 6.44
CA VAL A 255 -2.91 -2.54 7.63
C VAL A 255 -3.82 -1.31 7.71
N GLY A 256 -4.81 -1.21 6.82
CA GLY A 256 -5.87 -0.21 6.85
C GLY A 256 -6.98 -0.51 7.87
N ASN A 257 -6.93 -1.67 8.53
CA ASN A 257 -7.82 -2.05 9.62
C ASN A 257 -7.05 -2.65 10.81
N LYS A 258 -7.66 -2.62 12.00
CA LYS A 258 -7.00 -3.02 13.25
C LYS A 258 -6.57 -4.49 13.26
N LEU A 259 -7.38 -5.39 12.71
CA LEU A 259 -7.08 -6.82 12.73
C LEU A 259 -5.90 -7.14 11.80
N GLY A 260 -5.92 -6.63 10.57
CA GLY A 260 -4.82 -6.83 9.63
C GLY A 260 -3.52 -6.19 10.10
N PHE A 261 -3.58 -5.04 10.77
CA PHE A 261 -2.41 -4.44 11.43
C PHE A 261 -1.81 -5.34 12.52
N LEU A 262 -2.64 -5.96 13.36
CA LEU A 262 -2.19 -6.89 14.40
C LEU A 262 -1.61 -8.18 13.79
N GLN A 263 -2.25 -8.72 12.75
CA GLN A 263 -1.74 -9.88 12.01
C GLN A 263 -0.36 -9.59 11.42
N ALA A 264 -0.20 -8.45 10.74
CA ALA A 264 1.09 -8.00 10.22
C ALA A 264 2.14 -7.89 11.32
N THR A 265 1.79 -7.26 12.45
CA THR A 265 2.70 -7.09 13.60
C THR A 265 3.16 -8.44 14.15
N VAL A 266 2.24 -9.39 14.34
CA VAL A 266 2.56 -10.72 14.86
C VAL A 266 3.46 -11.48 13.90
N GLU A 267 3.08 -11.57 12.64
CA GLU A 267 3.82 -12.40 11.68
C GLU A 267 5.20 -11.82 11.34
N ILE A 268 5.31 -10.50 11.20
CA ILE A 268 6.61 -9.84 10.96
C ILE A 268 7.50 -9.93 12.21
N ALA A 269 6.95 -9.81 13.42
CA ALA A 269 7.74 -10.04 14.64
C ALA A 269 8.28 -11.47 14.70
N LEU A 270 7.45 -12.47 14.36
CA LEU A 270 7.86 -13.88 14.35
C LEU A 270 8.89 -14.22 13.26
N SER A 271 8.92 -13.49 12.14
CA SER A 271 9.92 -13.71 11.08
C SER A 271 11.28 -13.08 11.36
N ARG A 272 11.42 -12.28 12.42
CA ARG A 272 12.66 -11.57 12.75
C ARG A 272 13.64 -12.41 13.54
N GLU A 273 14.91 -12.35 13.16
CA GLU A 273 16.00 -13.08 13.82
C GLU A 273 16.31 -12.58 15.24
N ASP A 274 16.15 -11.28 15.49
CA ASP A 274 16.48 -10.63 16.76
C ASP A 274 15.44 -10.84 17.87
N ILE A 275 14.15 -10.94 17.53
CA ILE A 275 13.05 -11.02 18.51
C ILE A 275 12.10 -12.22 18.32
N GLY A 276 12.11 -12.88 17.15
CA GLY A 276 11.04 -13.79 16.76
C GLY A 276 10.93 -15.03 17.64
N LYS A 277 12.06 -15.61 18.05
CA LYS A 277 12.09 -16.79 18.93
C LYS A 277 11.50 -16.51 20.30
N ASP A 278 11.89 -15.41 20.92
CA ASP A 278 11.42 -15.05 22.26
C ASP A 278 9.95 -14.65 22.22
N PHE A 279 9.53 -13.93 21.18
CA PHE A 279 8.13 -13.57 20.97
C PHE A 279 7.25 -14.80 20.71
N TYR A 280 7.73 -15.79 19.93
CA TYR A 280 7.03 -17.05 19.73
C TYR A 280 6.76 -17.77 21.06
N ASN A 281 7.80 -17.92 21.90
CA ASN A 281 7.68 -18.60 23.19
C ASN A 281 6.67 -17.88 24.12
N TYR A 282 6.67 -16.54 24.08
CA TYR A 282 5.67 -15.74 24.78
C TYR A 282 4.24 -16.03 24.29
N LEU A 283 4.01 -16.03 22.97
CA LEU A 283 2.67 -16.32 22.41
C LEU A 283 2.18 -17.73 22.74
N VAL A 284 3.06 -18.74 22.66
CA VAL A 284 2.73 -20.12 23.05
C VAL A 284 2.32 -20.19 24.52
N THR A 285 3.04 -19.47 25.39
CA THR A 285 2.72 -19.41 26.82
C THR A 285 1.36 -18.73 27.04
N LEU A 286 1.12 -17.61 26.35
CA LEU A 286 -0.13 -16.84 26.45
C LEU A 286 -1.35 -17.66 26.03
N VAL A 287 -1.29 -18.33 24.88
CA VAL A 287 -2.40 -19.12 24.32
C VAL A 287 -2.69 -20.36 25.17
N ASN A 288 -1.67 -20.94 25.80
CA ASN A 288 -1.82 -22.11 26.67
C ASN A 288 -2.22 -21.76 28.11
N ALA A 289 -2.21 -20.49 28.51
CA ALA A 289 -2.64 -20.08 29.84
C ALA A 289 -4.14 -20.37 30.06
N LYS A 290 -4.48 -21.08 31.15
CA LYS A 290 -5.87 -21.45 31.48
C LYS A 290 -6.82 -20.23 31.49
N ASN A 291 -6.36 -19.13 32.07
CA ASN A 291 -7.14 -17.89 32.17
C ASN A 291 -7.49 -17.28 30.81
N TYR A 292 -6.69 -17.51 29.77
CA TYR A 292 -6.99 -16.98 28.43
C TYR A 292 -8.12 -17.77 27.76
N LYS A 293 -8.13 -19.10 27.91
CA LYS A 293 -9.22 -19.95 27.41
C LYS A 293 -10.54 -19.65 28.11
N GLU A 294 -10.53 -19.44 29.42
CA GLU A 294 -11.71 -19.04 30.18
C GLU A 294 -12.24 -17.68 29.72
N LYS A 295 -11.36 -16.70 29.52
CA LYS A 295 -11.73 -15.36 29.04
C LYS A 295 -12.29 -15.36 27.61
N LEU A 296 -11.78 -16.22 26.72
CA LEU A 296 -12.36 -16.41 25.38
C LEU A 296 -13.78 -16.97 25.46
N ASN A 297 -14.00 -18.00 26.29
CA ASN A 297 -15.32 -18.59 26.48
C ASN A 297 -16.35 -17.63 27.08
N GLU A 298 -15.92 -16.61 27.82
CA GLU A 298 -16.80 -15.53 28.31
C GLU A 298 -17.15 -14.54 27.20
N LEU A 299 -16.22 -14.22 26.31
CA LEU A 299 -16.45 -13.31 25.17
C LEU A 299 -17.39 -13.92 24.12
N GLU A 300 -17.38 -15.23 23.93
CA GLU A 300 -18.29 -15.93 22.99
C GLU A 300 -19.74 -16.06 23.50
N LYS A 301 -20.00 -15.73 24.76
CA LYS A 301 -21.35 -15.77 25.37
C LYS A 301 -22.11 -14.45 25.29
N ILE A 302 -21.49 -13.40 24.76
CA ILE A 302 -22.06 -12.06 24.58
C ILE A 302 -22.43 -11.88 23.10
#